data_AF-A0ABD3JI32-F1
#
_entry.id   AF-A0ABD3JI32-F1
#
_cell.length_a   1.000
_cell.length_b   1.000
_cell.length_c   1.000
_cell.angle_alpha   90.00
_cell.angle_beta   90.00
_cell.angle_gamma   90.00
#
_symmetry.space_group_name_H-M   'P 1'
#
loop_
_entity.id
_entity.type
_entity.pdbx_description
1 polymer ?
#
loop_
_entity_poly.entity_id
_entity_poly.type
_entity_poly.pdbx_seq_one_letter_code
_entity_poly.pdbx_strand_id
1 'polypeptide(L)'
;MAAKKSRVEQKLANEGAGDKKWAKRSVETYKIYIFRMLKPVHQDVGISSKVMPIMNSFIFNTLAQESLWLMRYNQKPTIPSWEI
;
A
#
# COMPACT_ATOMS: atom_id res chain seq x y z
N MET A 1 -56.28 -35.35 -16.43
CA MET A 1 -55.40 -34.69 -17.42
C MET A 1 -54.29 -34.00 -16.67
N ALA A 2 -53.05 -34.28 -17.07
CA ALA A 2 -51.83 -33.80 -16.45
C ALA A 2 -51.66 -32.28 -16.66
N ALA A 3 -51.21 -31.58 -15.62
CA ALA A 3 -50.59 -30.27 -15.72
C ALA A 3 -49.27 -30.28 -14.94
N LYS A 4 -48.23 -29.82 -15.63
CA LYS A 4 -46.81 -30.02 -15.36
C LYS A 4 -46.25 -28.97 -14.37
N LYS A 5 -45.30 -29.46 -13.54
CA LYS A 5 -43.94 -28.90 -13.30
C LYS A 5 -43.78 -27.53 -12.61
N SER A 6 -43.28 -27.57 -11.37
CA SER A 6 -42.05 -26.85 -10.94
C SER A 6 -41.71 -27.13 -9.46
N ARG A 7 -41.24 -28.35 -9.19
CA ARG A 7 -40.55 -28.71 -7.92
C ARG A 7 -39.11 -29.10 -8.23
N VAL A 8 -38.35 -28.14 -8.77
CA VAL A 8 -36.88 -28.23 -8.91
C VAL A 8 -36.37 -26.81 -8.82
N GLU A 9 -36.18 -26.31 -7.61
CA GLU A 9 -35.18 -25.28 -7.28
C GLU A 9 -34.96 -25.19 -5.75
N GLN A 10 -35.02 -26.35 -5.08
CA GLN A 10 -34.24 -26.58 -3.88
C GLN A 10 -33.08 -27.49 -4.30
N LYS A 11 -31.90 -26.90 -4.47
CA LYS A 11 -30.54 -27.45 -4.30
C LYS A 11 -29.54 -26.77 -5.24
N LEU A 12 -28.89 -25.73 -4.74
CA LEU A 12 -27.47 -25.44 -4.96
C LEU A 12 -27.00 -24.93 -3.60
N ALA A 13 -26.59 -25.83 -2.71
CA ALA A 13 -25.18 -26.19 -2.56
C ALA A 13 -24.34 -24.95 -2.24
N ASN A 14 -24.09 -24.81 -0.93
CA ASN A 14 -22.88 -24.25 -0.35
C ASN A 14 -21.70 -24.34 -1.33
N GLU A 15 -21.12 -23.21 -1.71
CA GLU A 15 -19.66 -23.04 -1.83
C GLU A 15 -19.31 -21.62 -2.31
N GLY A 16 -18.39 -20.98 -1.61
CA GLY A 16 -17.37 -20.21 -2.30
C GLY A 16 -17.65 -18.72 -2.52
N ALA A 17 -17.84 -17.97 -1.45
CA ALA A 17 -17.27 -16.62 -1.39
C ALA A 17 -16.70 -16.40 0.01
N GLY A 18 -15.76 -17.28 0.38
CA GLY A 18 -14.93 -17.05 1.54
C GLY A 18 -14.40 -15.63 1.44
N ASP A 19 -14.64 -14.85 2.51
CA ASP A 19 -13.87 -13.68 2.85
C ASP A 19 -12.44 -13.96 2.45
N LYS A 20 -12.05 -13.40 1.29
CA LYS A 20 -10.67 -13.42 0.84
C LYS A 20 -10.00 -12.58 1.90
N LYS A 21 -9.51 -13.24 2.95
CA LYS A 21 -8.65 -12.70 4.00
C LYS A 21 -7.69 -11.84 3.24
N TRP A 22 -7.96 -10.55 3.27
CA TRP A 22 -7.24 -9.55 2.53
C TRP A 22 -5.79 -9.87 2.77
N ALA A 23 -5.13 -10.40 1.74
CA ALA A 23 -3.74 -10.78 1.84
C ALA A 23 -3.08 -9.54 2.39
N LYS A 24 -2.62 -9.63 3.64
CA LYS A 24 -2.16 -8.50 4.44
C LYS A 24 -1.22 -7.75 3.53
N ARG A 25 -1.71 -6.63 2.92
CA ARG A 25 -0.94 -5.92 1.90
C ARG A 25 0.37 -5.66 2.58
N SER A 26 1.40 -6.38 2.16
CA SER A 26 2.73 -6.15 2.67
C SER A 26 3.03 -4.80 2.08
N VAL A 27 2.73 -3.74 2.84
CA VAL A 27 3.16 -2.40 2.50
C VAL A 27 4.66 -2.53 2.53
N GLU A 28 5.26 -2.75 1.36
CA GLU A 28 6.69 -2.68 1.14
C GLU A 28 7.08 -1.24 1.42
N THR A 29 7.20 -1.00 2.72
CA THR A 29 7.72 0.21 3.32
C THR A 29 9.21 0.22 2.97
N TYR A 30 9.88 1.37 3.05
CA TYR A 30 11.29 1.53 2.73
C TYR A 30 12.26 0.79 3.67
N LYS A 31 11.86 -0.35 4.26
CA LYS A 31 12.60 -1.07 5.27
C LYS A 31 13.96 -1.53 4.80
N ILE A 32 14.00 -2.19 3.64
CA ILE A 32 15.25 -2.67 3.06
C ILE A 32 16.19 -1.49 2.82
N TYR A 33 15.69 -0.37 2.30
CA TYR A 33 16.49 0.82 2.02
C TYR A 33 17.00 1.49 3.29
N ILE A 34 16.15 1.65 4.31
CA ILE A 34 16.50 2.24 5.59
C ILE A 34 17.61 1.41 6.28
N PHE A 35 17.48 0.08 6.34
CA PHE A 35 18.51 -0.78 6.92
C PHE A 35 19.80 -0.81 6.09
N ARG A 36 19.70 -0.74 4.76
CA ARG A 36 20.86 -0.71 3.86
C ARG A 36 21.64 0.60 3.96
N MET A 37 20.96 1.72 4.26
CA MET A 37 21.57 3.02 4.50
C MET A 37 22.23 3.14 5.87
N LEU A 38 21.71 2.46 6.90
CA LEU A 38 22.22 2.59 8.28
C LEU A 38 23.37 1.66 8.61
N LYS A 39 23.45 0.49 7.97
CA LYS A 39 24.49 -0.51 8.23
C LYS A 39 25.94 0.03 8.16
N PRO A 40 26.32 0.92 7.22
CA PRO A 40 27.67 1.50 7.20
C PRO A 40 27.89 2.56 8.30
N VAL A 41 26.82 3.24 8.74
CA VAL A 41 26.90 4.43 9.61
C VAL A 41 26.89 4.03 11.09
N HIS A 42 26.17 2.95 11.43
CA HIS A 42 26.07 2.44 12.79
C HIS A 42 25.92 0.91 12.78
N GLN A 43 27.00 0.20 13.13
CA GLN A 43 27.02 -1.27 13.13
C GLN A 43 26.17 -1.90 14.27
N ASP A 44 25.84 -1.13 15.32
CA ASP A 44 25.12 -1.62 16.51
C ASP A 44 23.73 -0.97 16.73
N VAL A 45 23.25 -0.14 15.80
CA VAL A 45 21.95 0.54 15.94
C VAL A 45 20.85 -0.25 15.22
N GLY A 46 19.88 -0.73 16.01
CA GLY A 46 18.66 -1.36 15.51
C GLY A 46 17.48 -0.39 15.54
N ILE A 47 16.70 -0.33 14.45
CA ILE A 47 15.46 0.45 14.42
C ILE A 47 14.30 -0.37 14.99
N SER A 48 13.61 0.22 15.95
CA SER A 48 12.37 -0.34 16.49
C SER A 48 11.23 -0.29 15.47
N SER A 49 10.36 -1.31 15.49
CA SER A 49 9.17 -1.38 14.64
C SER A 49 8.22 -0.18 14.82
N LYS A 50 8.25 0.48 15.99
CA LYS A 50 7.47 1.71 16.28
C LYS A 50 7.98 2.94 15.50
N VAL A 51 9.28 3.00 15.23
CA VAL A 51 9.93 4.14 14.57
C VAL A 51 9.86 4.02 13.04
N MET A 52 9.72 2.80 12.54
CA MET A 52 9.61 2.49 11.11
C MET A 52 8.55 3.28 10.33
N PRO A 53 7.28 3.39 10.79
CA PRO A 53 6.27 4.19 10.10
C PRO A 53 6.64 5.68 10.07
N ILE A 54 7.28 6.20 11.12
CA ILE A 54 7.71 7.60 11.20
C ILE A 54 8.81 7.87 10.16
N MET A 55 9.80 6.98 10.03
CA MET A 55 10.86 7.10 9.01
C MET A 55 10.31 7.01 7.58
N ASN A 56 9.31 6.16 7.36
CA ASN A 56 8.65 6.05 6.06
C ASN A 56 7.91 7.36 5.70
N SER A 57 7.17 7.93 6.64
CA SER A 57 6.47 9.20 6.44
C SER A 57 7.43 10.37 6.27
N PHE A 58 8.59 10.37 6.95
CA PHE A 58 9.59 11.43 6.80
C PHE A 58 10.13 11.53 5.36
N ILE A 59 10.47 10.39 4.75
CA ILE A 59 11.00 10.35 3.38
C ILE A 59 9.98 10.90 2.38
N PHE A 60 8.71 10.51 2.50
CA PHE A 60 7.67 10.98 1.59
C PHE A 60 7.22 12.42 1.84
N ASN A 61 7.15 12.85 3.09
CA ASN A 61 6.60 14.16 3.41
C ASN A 61 7.51 15.27 2.86
N THR A 62 8.82 15.14 3.00
CA THR A 62 9.77 16.12 2.44
C THR A 62 9.64 16.20 0.92
N LEU A 63 9.63 15.06 0.23
CA LEU A 63 9.49 15.02 -1.24
C LEU A 63 8.16 15.63 -1.71
N ALA A 64 7.06 15.30 -1.03
CA ALA A 64 5.74 15.80 -1.37
C ALA A 64 5.59 17.32 -1.10
N GLN A 65 6.23 17.83 -0.04
CA GLN A 65 6.23 19.27 0.25
C GLN A 65 7.04 20.05 -0.79
N GLU A 66 8.25 19.60 -1.12
CA GLU A 66 9.09 20.23 -2.16
C GLU A 66 8.36 20.26 -3.51
N SER A 67 7.76 19.12 -3.86
CA SER A 67 6.92 18.91 -5.03
C SER A 67 5.74 19.89 -5.07
N LEU A 68 5.05 20.06 -3.95
CA LEU A 68 3.92 20.98 -3.83
C LEU A 68 4.35 22.44 -4.04
N TRP A 69 5.51 22.84 -3.52
CA TRP A 69 6.06 24.17 -3.75
C TRP A 69 6.39 24.40 -5.22
N LEU A 70 7.08 23.46 -5.85
CA LEU A 70 7.42 23.51 -7.29
C LEU A 70 6.17 23.65 -8.17
N MET A 71 5.12 22.86 -7.91
CA MET A 71 3.85 22.97 -8.63
C MET A 71 3.21 24.36 -8.48
N ARG A 72 3.26 24.93 -7.27
CA ARG A 72 2.68 26.25 -6.99
C ARG A 72 3.45 27.37 -7.69
N TYR A 73 4.78 27.29 -7.70
CA TYR A 73 5.62 28.28 -8.38
C TYR A 73 5.47 28.21 -9.91
N ASN A 74 5.45 27.01 -10.48
CA ASN A 74 5.36 26.82 -11.93
C ASN A 74 3.92 26.89 -12.47
N GLN A 75 2.90 26.94 -11.61
CA GLN A 75 1.46 26.89 -11.95
C GLN A 75 1.10 25.68 -12.84
N LYS A 76 1.87 24.61 -12.76
CA LYS A 76 1.65 23.38 -13.53
C LYS A 76 1.08 22.29 -12.60
N PRO A 77 0.02 21.58 -13.03
CA PRO A 77 -0.64 20.57 -12.20
C PRO A 77 0.15 19.25 -12.11
N THR A 78 1.23 19.09 -12.87
CA THR A 78 2.01 17.85 -12.96
C THR A 78 3.49 18.14 -12.83
N ILE A 79 4.18 17.39 -11.97
CA ILE A 79 5.63 17.44 -11.80
C ILE A 79 6.27 16.40 -12.73
N PRO A 80 7.18 16.81 -13.64
CA PRO A 80 7.93 15.89 -14.47
C PRO A 80 9.01 15.15 -13.66
N SER A 81 9.45 13.99 -14.14
CA SER A 81 10.40 13.13 -13.42
C SER A 81 11.79 13.74 -13.19
N TRP A 82 12.15 14.83 -13.88
CA TRP A 82 13.41 15.55 -13.66
C TRP A 82 13.31 16.64 -12.58
N GLU A 83 12.10 16.97 -12.12
CA GLU A 83 11.86 17.89 -11.00
C GLU A 83 11.79 17.17 -9.64
N ILE A 84 11.92 15.84 -9.64
CA ILE A 84 11.91 14.95 -8.46
C ILE A 84 13.32 14.47 -8.16
#